data_AF-A0A3P8WUC1-F1
#
_entry.id   AF-A0A3P8WUC1-F1
#
_cell.length_a   1.000
_cell.length_b   1.000
_cell.length_c   1.000
_cell.angle_alpha   90.00
_cell.angle_beta   90.00
_cell.angle_gamma   90.00
#
_symmetry.space_group_name_H-M   'P 1'
#
loop_
_entity.id
_entity.type
_entity.pdbx_description
1 polymer ?
#
loop_
_entity_poly.entity_id
_entity_poly.type
_entity_poly.pdbx_seq_one_letter_code
_entity_poly.pdbx_strand_id
1 'polypeptide(L)'
;MFTRWLLALVARVGLIVVGLCCCLSLFYLLACKPASYGHQQSLLWSGGANSKERYLALLQEREDSHRHYINSLTKQITQLKEALQERTQQLHESLDKAKNKGILPQGLESLHKTPTQSDLKEFFHSQLNQAEVSSGVKLSSEYAVIPFDTFTLHRVFQLETGLTKHPEERPVRKDRRDELITTVETALHVLNGPHQHTDRNRGKRTAELFSTGITRTERHRGTTYELTFKGSSPQEFTQLVLFRPFGSVMKVRSEIVDTSRTLINIIVPLSKRLDAFRQFIGNFREVCIQQDRRVHLTVVYFGRDLINQVKTVLDQITRKLVSGETLASE
;
A
#
# COMPACT_ATOMS: atom_id res chain seq x y z
N MET A 1 54.21 10.64 -30.59
CA MET A 1 53.55 10.02 -31.78
C MET A 1 52.55 8.91 -31.43
N PHE A 2 52.68 8.21 -30.29
CA PHE A 2 51.78 7.09 -29.93
C PHE A 2 50.34 7.48 -29.53
N THR A 3 50.13 8.65 -28.93
CA THR A 3 48.80 9.08 -28.45
C THR A 3 47.80 9.33 -29.58
N ARG A 4 48.26 9.86 -30.71
CA ARG A 4 47.43 10.06 -31.92
C ARG A 4 47.04 8.74 -32.59
N TRP A 5 47.92 7.74 -32.54
CA TRP A 5 47.65 6.41 -33.08
C TRP A 5 46.62 5.66 -32.21
N LEU A 6 46.71 5.79 -30.89
CA LEU A 6 45.78 5.18 -29.94
C LEU A 6 44.37 5.79 -30.05
N LEU A 7 44.27 7.12 -30.22
CA LEU A 7 43.00 7.80 -30.45
C LEU A 7 42.35 7.39 -31.79
N ALA A 8 43.15 7.23 -32.84
CA ALA A 8 42.64 6.74 -34.13
C ALA A 8 42.16 5.28 -34.04
N LEU A 9 42.80 4.45 -33.22
CA LEU A 9 42.43 3.05 -33.03
C LEU A 9 41.13 2.93 -32.21
N VAL A 10 40.99 3.72 -31.15
CA VAL A 10 39.75 3.82 -30.36
C VAL A 10 38.59 4.37 -31.19
N ALA A 11 38.83 5.36 -32.05
CA ALA A 11 37.80 5.88 -32.96
C ALA A 11 37.32 4.83 -33.98
N ARG A 12 38.25 4.05 -34.55
CA ARG A 12 37.88 2.96 -35.49
C ARG A 12 37.13 1.83 -34.81
N VAL A 13 37.55 1.42 -33.61
CA VAL A 13 36.87 0.38 -32.83
C VAL A 13 35.49 0.88 -32.39
N GLY A 14 35.36 2.14 -31.98
CA GLY A 14 34.07 2.75 -31.65
C GLY A 14 33.10 2.75 -32.84
N LEU A 15 33.58 3.06 -34.04
CA LEU A 15 32.76 3.08 -35.26
C LEU A 15 32.28 1.68 -35.65
N ILE A 16 33.14 0.65 -35.46
CA ILE A 16 32.76 -0.75 -35.66
C ILE A 16 31.69 -1.19 -34.65
N VAL A 17 31.86 -0.85 -33.36
CA VAL A 17 30.90 -1.21 -32.30
C VAL A 17 29.54 -0.54 -32.53
N VAL A 18 29.52 0.72 -32.95
CA VAL A 18 28.28 1.43 -33.31
C VAL A 18 27.61 0.79 -34.52
N GLY A 19 28.38 0.43 -35.56
CA GLY A 19 27.86 -0.28 -36.72
C GLY A 19 27.24 -1.63 -36.34
N LEU A 20 27.91 -2.40 -35.48
CA LEU A 20 27.44 -3.71 -35.03
C LEU A 20 26.19 -3.59 -34.15
N CYS A 21 26.11 -2.55 -33.30
CA CYS A 21 24.94 -2.21 -32.51
C CYS A 21 23.75 -1.80 -33.38
N CYS A 22 23.97 -1.00 -34.44
CA CYS A 22 22.97 -0.65 -35.44
C CYS A 22 22.45 -1.88 -36.19
N CYS A 23 23.32 -2.81 -36.58
CA CYS A 23 22.90 -4.06 -37.20
C CYS A 23 22.05 -4.90 -36.24
N LEU A 24 22.46 -5.05 -34.98
CA LEU A 24 21.70 -5.79 -33.97
C LEU A 24 20.33 -5.16 -33.69
N SER A 25 20.24 -3.83 -33.67
CA SER A 25 18.96 -3.12 -33.50
C SER A 25 18.07 -3.19 -34.75
N LEU A 26 18.64 -3.20 -35.96
CA LEU A 26 17.88 -3.50 -37.19
C LEU A 26 17.38 -4.94 -37.21
N PHE A 27 18.19 -5.92 -36.80
CA PHE A 27 17.75 -7.31 -36.63
C PHE A 27 16.69 -7.43 -35.54
N TYR A 28 16.78 -6.65 -34.46
CA TYR A 28 15.77 -6.60 -33.42
C TYR A 28 14.46 -5.97 -33.92
N LEU A 29 14.52 -4.92 -34.76
CA LEU A 29 13.33 -4.33 -35.40
C LEU A 29 12.71 -5.23 -36.48
N LEU A 30 13.51 -6.06 -37.16
CA LEU A 30 13.04 -7.04 -38.13
C LEU A 30 12.44 -8.29 -37.43
N ALA A 31 13.03 -8.74 -36.33
CA ALA A 31 12.54 -9.88 -35.53
C ALA A 31 11.38 -9.48 -34.61
N CYS A 32 11.33 -8.23 -34.16
CA CYS A 32 10.23 -7.63 -33.42
C CYS A 32 9.50 -6.63 -34.32
N LYS A 33 8.90 -7.14 -35.40
CA LYS A 33 7.77 -6.46 -36.05
C LYS A 33 6.50 -6.85 -35.28
N PRO A 34 5.98 -6.03 -34.35
CA PRO A 34 4.63 -6.23 -33.87
C PRO A 34 3.70 -6.06 -35.07
N ALA A 35 2.74 -6.96 -35.22
CA ALA A 35 1.64 -6.80 -36.14
C ALA A 35 0.82 -5.56 -35.72
N SER A 36 1.27 -4.38 -36.18
CA SER A 36 0.54 -3.13 -36.06
C SER A 36 -0.58 -3.18 -37.08
N TYR A 37 -1.79 -3.40 -36.59
CA TYR A 37 -3.05 -3.25 -37.31
C TYR A 37 -3.20 -1.79 -37.76
N GLY A 38 -2.55 -1.45 -38.87
CA GLY A 38 -2.79 -0.22 -39.61
C GLY A 38 -3.95 -0.44 -40.58
N HIS A 39 -5.12 0.08 -40.21
CA HIS A 39 -6.26 0.25 -41.11
C HIS A 39 -5.87 1.17 -42.28
N GLN A 40 -5.38 0.60 -43.37
CA GLN A 40 -5.38 1.24 -44.68
C GLN A 40 -5.11 0.18 -45.77
N GLN A 41 -6.15 -0.56 -46.13
CA GLN A 41 -6.25 -1.14 -47.47
C GLN A 41 -7.59 -0.72 -48.05
N SER A 42 -7.54 0.36 -48.81
CA SER A 42 -8.45 0.58 -49.92
C SER A 42 -8.37 -0.62 -50.86
N LEU A 43 -9.31 -1.55 -50.73
CA LEU A 43 -9.52 -2.57 -51.74
C LEU A 43 -10.94 -2.43 -52.27
N LEU A 44 -10.97 -1.92 -53.50
CA LEU A 44 -12.05 -2.02 -54.46
C LEU A 44 -12.74 -3.38 -54.33
N TRP A 45 -14.00 -3.37 -53.88
CA TRP A 45 -14.80 -4.57 -53.73
C TRP A 45 -15.28 -5.00 -55.12
N SER A 46 -14.52 -5.89 -55.76
CA SER A 46 -15.00 -6.63 -56.93
C SER A 46 -15.71 -7.89 -56.43
N GLY A 47 -17.02 -7.96 -56.72
CA GLY A 47 -17.87 -9.07 -56.35
C GLY A 47 -17.52 -10.36 -57.11
N GLY A 48 -17.44 -11.45 -56.36
CA GLY A 48 -17.35 -12.81 -56.90
C GLY A 48 -17.59 -13.82 -55.79
N ALA A 49 -18.44 -14.82 -56.04
CA ALA A 49 -18.91 -15.85 -55.10
C ALA A 49 -17.78 -16.49 -54.24
N ASN A 50 -16.56 -16.51 -54.76
CA ASN A 50 -15.34 -17.03 -54.13
C ASN A 50 -14.87 -16.26 -52.86
N SER A 51 -15.30 -15.01 -52.67
CA SER A 51 -14.95 -14.21 -51.47
C SER A 51 -15.71 -14.66 -50.23
N LYS A 52 -17.00 -14.98 -50.39
CA LYS A 52 -17.87 -15.44 -49.31
C LYS A 52 -17.42 -16.79 -48.77
N GLU A 53 -17.03 -17.70 -49.66
CA GLU A 53 -16.53 -19.04 -49.30
C GLU A 53 -15.19 -18.95 -48.54
N ARG A 54 -14.27 -18.05 -48.94
CA ARG A 54 -13.04 -17.81 -48.15
C ARG A 54 -13.32 -17.21 -46.78
N TYR A 55 -14.27 -16.29 -46.67
CA TYR A 55 -14.65 -15.71 -45.38
C TYR A 55 -15.25 -16.77 -44.44
N LEU A 56 -16.11 -17.65 -44.97
CA LEU A 56 -16.65 -18.79 -44.23
C LEU A 56 -15.56 -19.77 -43.80
N ALA A 57 -14.58 -20.07 -44.68
CA ALA A 57 -13.44 -20.92 -44.34
C ALA A 57 -12.60 -20.33 -43.19
N LEU A 58 -12.35 -19.02 -43.17
CA LEU A 58 -11.63 -18.36 -42.08
C LEU A 58 -12.38 -18.35 -40.75
N LEU A 59 -13.72 -18.25 -40.79
CA LEU A 59 -14.54 -18.39 -39.58
C LEU A 59 -14.47 -19.82 -39.03
N GLN A 60 -14.56 -20.81 -39.92
CA GLN A 60 -14.48 -22.22 -39.53
C GLN A 60 -13.10 -22.59 -38.98
N GLU A 61 -12.01 -22.08 -39.58
CA GLU A 61 -10.65 -22.28 -39.08
C GLU A 61 -10.45 -21.67 -37.67
N ARG A 62 -11.07 -20.51 -37.39
CA ARG A 62 -11.10 -19.95 -36.03
C ARG A 62 -11.90 -20.81 -35.07
N GLU A 63 -13.09 -21.24 -35.45
CA GLU A 63 -13.92 -22.11 -34.60
C GLU A 63 -13.20 -23.42 -34.27
N ASP A 64 -12.55 -24.03 -35.26
CA ASP A 64 -11.76 -25.24 -35.08
C ASP A 64 -10.55 -24.98 -34.18
N SER A 65 -9.84 -23.87 -34.35
CA SER A 65 -8.73 -23.48 -33.48
C SER A 65 -9.17 -23.29 -32.03
N HIS A 66 -10.30 -22.62 -31.81
CA HIS A 66 -10.89 -22.44 -30.48
C HIS A 66 -11.33 -23.77 -29.88
N ARG A 67 -11.90 -24.67 -30.68
CA ARG A 67 -12.32 -26.00 -30.26
C ARG A 67 -11.12 -26.86 -29.82
N HIS A 68 -10.01 -26.79 -30.57
CA HIS A 68 -8.76 -27.47 -30.20
C HIS A 68 -8.16 -26.90 -28.92
N TYR A 69 -8.15 -25.57 -28.76
CA TYR A 69 -7.66 -24.91 -27.56
C TYR A 69 -8.47 -25.29 -26.32
N ILE A 70 -9.81 -25.26 -26.42
CA ILE A 70 -10.72 -25.69 -25.34
C ILE A 70 -10.46 -27.16 -25.00
N ASN A 71 -10.35 -28.04 -25.98
CA ASN A 71 -10.09 -29.46 -25.75
C ASN A 71 -8.73 -29.70 -25.08
N SER A 72 -7.70 -28.96 -25.48
CA SER A 72 -6.37 -29.01 -24.86
C SER A 72 -6.41 -28.56 -23.40
N LEU A 73 -7.04 -27.42 -23.12
CA LEU A 73 -7.23 -26.93 -21.75
C LEU A 73 -8.05 -27.90 -20.89
N THR A 74 -9.10 -28.49 -21.47
CA THR A 74 -9.94 -29.47 -20.77
C THR A 74 -9.10 -30.69 -20.37
N LYS A 75 -8.24 -31.19 -21.27
CA LYS A 75 -7.29 -32.28 -20.97
C LYS A 75 -6.27 -31.90 -19.89
N GLN A 76 -5.75 -30.68 -19.90
CA GLN A 76 -4.83 -30.21 -18.86
C GLN A 76 -5.52 -30.13 -17.49
N ILE A 77 -6.76 -29.65 -17.46
CA ILE A 77 -7.55 -29.58 -16.22
C ILE A 77 -7.83 -30.99 -15.67
N THR A 78 -8.15 -31.96 -16.52
CA THR A 78 -8.37 -33.34 -16.07
C THR A 78 -7.07 -33.96 -15.54
N GLN A 79 -5.96 -33.80 -16.26
CA GLN A 79 -4.65 -34.28 -15.80
C GLN A 79 -4.22 -33.67 -14.46
N LEU A 80 -4.39 -32.36 -14.29
CA LEU A 80 -4.06 -31.68 -13.03
C LEU A 80 -4.97 -32.13 -11.89
N LYS A 81 -6.26 -32.38 -12.16
CA LYS A 81 -7.19 -32.91 -11.17
C LYS A 81 -6.80 -34.32 -10.73
N GLU A 82 -6.44 -35.18 -11.68
CA GLU A 82 -5.96 -36.55 -11.39
C GLU A 82 -4.67 -36.51 -10.57
N ALA A 83 -3.69 -35.69 -10.96
CA ALA A 83 -2.43 -35.55 -10.22
C ALA A 83 -2.64 -34.99 -8.80
N LEU A 84 -3.58 -34.05 -8.62
CA LEU A 84 -3.95 -33.55 -7.30
C LEU A 84 -4.60 -34.63 -6.45
N GLN A 85 -5.52 -35.40 -7.03
CA GLN A 85 -6.21 -36.48 -6.33
C GLN A 85 -5.23 -37.57 -5.90
N GLU A 86 -4.33 -37.99 -6.79
CA GLU A 86 -3.29 -38.97 -6.50
C GLU A 86 -2.35 -38.49 -5.40
N ARG A 87 -1.88 -37.24 -5.47
CA ARG A 87 -1.02 -36.65 -4.43
C ARG A 87 -1.73 -36.57 -3.07
N THR A 88 -3.02 -36.25 -3.08
CA THR A 88 -3.84 -36.20 -1.86
C THR A 88 -3.98 -37.59 -1.25
N GLN A 89 -4.20 -38.60 -2.08
CA GLN A 89 -4.29 -40.00 -1.65
C GLN A 89 -2.95 -40.52 -1.11
N GLN A 90 -1.83 -40.20 -1.78
CA GLN A 90 -0.48 -40.53 -1.29
C GLN A 90 -0.18 -39.88 0.07
N LEU A 91 -0.59 -38.62 0.28
CA LEU A 91 -0.44 -37.94 1.56
C LEU A 91 -1.29 -38.61 2.64
N HIS A 92 -2.53 -38.98 2.34
CA HIS A 92 -3.41 -39.69 3.25
C HIS A 92 -2.83 -41.04 3.68
N GLU A 93 -2.34 -41.83 2.73
CA GLU A 93 -1.68 -43.11 3.01
C GLU A 93 -0.38 -42.93 3.82
N SER A 94 0.37 -41.86 3.57
CA SER A 94 1.58 -41.53 4.34
C SER A 94 1.26 -41.15 5.78
N LEU A 95 0.16 -40.43 5.98
CA LEU A 95 -0.36 -40.01 7.28
C LEU A 95 -0.85 -41.22 8.07
N ASP A 96 -1.61 -42.12 7.44
CA ASP A 96 -2.09 -43.36 8.06
C ASP A 96 -0.92 -44.30 8.41
N LYS A 97 0.09 -44.40 7.54
CA LYS A 97 1.33 -45.14 7.83
C LYS A 97 2.10 -44.52 9.01
N ALA A 98 2.10 -43.20 9.17
CA ALA A 98 2.74 -42.52 10.30
C ALA A 98 1.94 -42.66 11.61
N LYS A 99 0.60 -42.67 11.51
CA LYS A 99 -0.34 -42.92 12.61
C LYS A 99 -0.17 -44.35 13.15
N ASN A 100 -0.12 -45.34 12.27
CA ASN A 100 0.06 -46.75 12.63
C ASN A 100 1.45 -47.06 13.23
N LYS A 101 2.43 -46.18 12.98
CA LYS A 101 3.79 -46.29 13.55
C LYS A 101 3.98 -45.52 14.86
N GLY A 102 2.94 -44.88 15.40
CA GLY A 102 2.96 -44.27 16.73
C GLY A 102 3.89 -43.06 16.89
N ILE A 103 4.20 -42.33 15.81
CA ILE A 103 5.18 -41.22 15.82
C ILE A 103 4.53 -39.86 16.19
N LEU A 104 3.21 -39.80 16.44
CA LEU A 104 2.51 -38.54 16.78
C LEU A 104 2.05 -38.51 18.25
N PRO A 105 2.32 -37.41 18.99
CA PRO A 105 1.85 -37.25 20.36
C PRO A 105 0.33 -37.06 20.42
N GLN A 106 -0.27 -37.69 21.43
CA GLN A 106 -1.68 -37.99 21.64
C GLN A 106 -2.57 -36.78 22.03
N GLY A 107 -2.27 -35.58 21.51
CA GLY A 107 -2.89 -34.32 21.97
C GLY A 107 -3.69 -33.54 20.92
N LEU A 108 -3.99 -34.11 19.75
CA LEU A 108 -4.58 -33.37 18.61
C LEU A 108 -6.00 -33.81 18.22
N GLU A 109 -6.76 -34.37 19.16
CA GLU A 109 -8.15 -34.85 18.93
C GLU A 109 -9.12 -33.72 18.51
N SER A 110 -8.76 -32.44 18.68
CA SER A 110 -9.57 -31.29 18.21
C SER A 110 -9.38 -30.91 16.74
N LEU A 111 -8.42 -31.53 16.04
CA LEU A 111 -8.17 -31.32 14.59
C LEU A 111 -8.92 -32.31 13.69
N HIS A 112 -9.84 -33.10 14.24
CA HIS A 112 -10.56 -34.19 13.58
C HIS A 112 -11.53 -33.80 12.45
N LYS A 113 -11.64 -32.51 12.13
CA LYS A 113 -12.26 -32.05 10.89
C LYS A 113 -11.15 -31.46 10.04
N THR A 114 -10.94 -31.99 8.84
CA THR A 114 -10.25 -31.24 7.79
C THR A 114 -10.90 -29.86 7.77
N PRO A 115 -10.20 -28.77 8.13
CA PRO A 115 -10.84 -27.48 8.20
C PRO A 115 -11.37 -27.19 6.81
N THR A 116 -12.70 -27.19 6.65
CA THR A 116 -13.25 -26.72 5.38
C THR A 116 -12.83 -25.26 5.26
N GLN A 117 -12.62 -24.76 4.05
CA GLN A 117 -12.20 -23.36 3.86
C GLN A 117 -13.17 -22.38 4.55
N SER A 118 -14.44 -22.77 4.72
CA SER A 118 -15.44 -22.11 5.55
C SER A 118 -15.09 -22.10 7.05
N ASP A 119 -14.69 -23.22 7.63
CA ASP A 119 -14.35 -23.32 9.07
C ASP A 119 -13.16 -22.42 9.44
N LEU A 120 -12.16 -22.30 8.55
CA LEU A 120 -11.02 -21.41 8.78
C LEU A 120 -11.42 -19.94 8.71
N LYS A 121 -12.26 -19.57 7.73
CA LYS A 121 -12.79 -18.20 7.63
C LYS A 121 -13.62 -17.85 8.86
N GLU A 122 -14.46 -18.76 9.32
CA GLU A 122 -15.28 -18.60 10.52
C GLU A 122 -14.42 -18.48 11.78
N PHE A 123 -13.36 -19.29 11.90
CA PHE A 123 -12.37 -19.15 12.97
C PHE A 123 -11.74 -17.76 12.99
N PHE A 124 -11.30 -17.26 11.83
CA PHE A 124 -10.72 -15.92 11.75
C PHE A 124 -11.74 -14.82 12.06
N HIS A 125 -13.00 -14.96 11.62
CA HIS A 125 -14.07 -14.04 12.00
C HIS A 125 -14.34 -14.06 13.51
N SER A 126 -14.34 -15.24 14.14
CA SER A 126 -14.43 -15.37 15.60
C SER A 126 -13.27 -14.66 16.30
N GLN A 127 -12.03 -14.84 15.83
CA GLN A 127 -10.85 -14.16 16.39
C GLN A 127 -10.95 -12.64 16.24
N LEU A 128 -11.45 -12.16 15.11
CA LEU A 128 -11.66 -10.73 14.86
C LEU A 128 -12.74 -10.12 15.77
N ASN A 129 -13.82 -10.85 16.04
CA ASN A 129 -14.86 -10.42 16.97
C ASN A 129 -14.35 -10.38 18.43
N GLN A 130 -13.40 -11.25 18.78
CA GLN A 130 -12.76 -11.24 20.08
C GLN A 130 -11.70 -10.13 20.19
N ALA A 131 -11.11 -9.71 19.07
CA ALA A 131 -10.09 -8.67 19.05
C ALA A 131 -10.67 -7.30 19.40
N GLU A 132 -9.86 -6.49 20.09
CA GLU A 132 -10.25 -5.16 20.60
C GLU A 132 -10.51 -4.14 19.46
N VAL A 133 -10.22 -4.52 18.22
CA VAL A 133 -10.44 -3.70 17.02
C VAL A 133 -11.92 -3.38 16.79
N SER A 134 -12.81 -4.29 17.17
CA SER A 134 -14.26 -4.14 16.98
C SER A 134 -14.98 -3.58 18.22
N SER A 135 -14.48 -3.91 19.42
CA SER A 135 -15.05 -3.49 20.70
C SER A 135 -13.97 -3.30 21.75
N GLY A 136 -14.09 -2.24 22.56
CA GLY A 136 -13.15 -1.97 23.65
C GLY A 136 -13.21 -3.04 24.73
N VAL A 137 -12.06 -3.46 25.24
CA VAL A 137 -11.93 -4.49 26.26
C VAL A 137 -11.69 -3.85 27.63
N LYS A 138 -12.33 -4.39 28.67
CA LYS A 138 -12.04 -4.01 30.05
C LYS A 138 -10.67 -4.57 30.46
N LEU A 139 -9.72 -3.68 30.73
CA LEU A 139 -8.41 -4.06 31.23
C LEU A 139 -8.44 -4.30 32.74
N SER A 140 -7.61 -5.24 33.20
CA SER A 140 -7.49 -5.57 34.63
C SER A 140 -6.75 -4.50 35.43
N SER A 141 -5.80 -3.81 34.79
CA SER A 141 -5.01 -2.72 35.38
C SER A 141 -4.48 -1.79 34.28
N GLU A 142 -3.98 -0.62 34.69
CA GLU A 142 -3.31 0.35 33.80
C GLU A 142 -2.04 -0.21 33.15
N TYR A 143 -1.34 -1.13 33.81
CA TYR A 143 -0.14 -1.78 33.27
C TYR A 143 -0.44 -2.82 32.19
N ALA A 144 -1.71 -3.21 32.01
CA ALA A 144 -2.12 -4.11 30.94
C ALA A 144 -2.30 -3.37 29.58
N VAL A 145 -2.17 -2.05 29.56
CA VAL A 145 -2.30 -1.24 28.34
C VAL A 145 -1.09 -1.49 27.43
N ILE A 146 -1.36 -1.96 26.21
CA ILE A 146 -0.35 -2.14 25.18
C ILE A 146 -0.31 -0.87 24.32
N PRO A 147 0.83 -0.16 24.24
CA PRO A 147 0.94 1.05 23.44
C PRO A 147 0.87 0.74 21.94
N PHE A 148 0.53 1.77 21.18
CA PHE A 148 0.59 1.72 19.73
C PHE A 148 1.99 2.17 19.26
N ASP A 149 2.54 1.43 18.31
CA ASP A 149 3.74 1.83 17.57
C ASP A 149 3.34 2.52 16.28
N THR A 150 4.02 3.61 15.92
CA THR A 150 3.77 4.32 14.66
C THR A 150 4.82 3.93 13.63
N PHE A 151 4.46 3.85 12.36
CA PHE A 151 5.42 3.57 11.29
C PHE A 151 5.09 4.32 10.01
N THR A 152 6.12 4.52 9.21
CA THR A 152 6.09 5.02 7.84
C THR A 152 6.69 3.94 6.94
N LEU A 153 6.80 4.18 5.63
CA LEU A 153 7.40 3.19 4.70
C LEU A 153 8.82 2.76 5.09
N HIS A 154 9.56 3.63 5.76
CA HIS A 154 10.99 3.43 6.01
C HIS A 154 11.39 3.45 7.48
N ARG A 155 10.51 3.93 8.36
CA ARG A 155 10.83 4.23 9.76
C ARG A 155 9.74 3.68 10.67
N VAL A 156 10.14 3.10 11.79
CA VAL A 156 9.25 2.65 12.86
C VAL A 156 9.59 3.46 14.10
N PHE A 157 8.57 3.91 14.81
CA PHE A 157 8.66 4.68 16.04
C PHE A 157 8.05 3.85 17.16
N GLN A 158 8.90 3.35 18.05
CA GLN A 158 8.50 2.48 19.16
C GLN A 158 8.61 3.23 20.47
N LEU A 159 7.62 3.06 21.36
CA LEU A 159 7.68 3.65 22.71
C LEU A 159 8.56 2.86 23.67
N GLU A 160 8.75 1.55 23.44
CA GLU A 160 9.48 0.66 24.36
C GLU A 160 10.98 1.00 24.49
N THR A 161 11.54 1.72 23.50
CA THR A 161 12.94 2.15 23.51
C THR A 161 13.21 3.32 24.45
N GLY A 162 12.17 3.84 25.11
CA GLY A 162 12.25 4.98 26.03
C GLY A 162 12.36 6.33 25.32
N LEU A 163 12.39 7.42 26.10
CA LEU A 163 12.60 8.80 25.60
C LEU A 163 14.06 9.03 25.15
N THR A 164 14.58 8.13 24.33
CA THR A 164 15.90 8.30 23.72
C THR A 164 15.85 9.47 22.73
N LYS A 165 17.01 10.08 22.50
CA LYS A 165 17.15 11.23 21.58
C LYS A 165 16.73 10.91 20.14
N HIS A 166 16.67 9.63 19.78
CA HIS A 166 16.31 9.12 18.46
C HIS A 166 15.27 8.00 18.59
N PRO A 167 13.97 8.34 18.75
CA PRO A 167 12.88 7.36 18.79
C PRO A 167 12.62 6.71 17.42
N GLU A 168 13.34 7.15 16.39
CA GLU A 168 13.29 6.61 15.03
C GLU A 168 14.19 5.38 14.90
N GLU A 169 13.57 4.23 14.71
CA GLU A 169 14.29 3.01 14.35
C GLU A 169 14.06 2.65 12.89
N ARG A 170 15.14 2.31 12.20
CA ARG A 170 15.01 1.52 10.97
C ARG A 170 14.62 0.12 11.41
N PRO A 171 13.50 -0.46 10.96
CA PRO A 171 13.04 -1.78 11.41
C PRO A 171 14.16 -2.83 11.31
N VAL A 172 14.95 -3.12 12.35
CA VAL A 172 16.27 -3.78 12.16
C VAL A 172 16.11 -5.22 11.67
N ARG A 173 15.01 -5.86 12.08
CA ARG A 173 14.68 -7.24 11.70
C ARG A 173 14.01 -7.27 10.33
N LYS A 174 14.60 -8.06 9.41
CA LYS A 174 14.08 -8.28 8.06
C LYS A 174 12.62 -8.75 8.08
N ASP A 175 12.28 -9.69 8.96
CA ASP A 175 10.91 -10.23 9.06
C ASP A 175 9.87 -9.15 9.39
N ARG A 176 10.22 -8.19 10.27
CA ARG A 176 9.32 -7.08 10.62
C ARG A 176 9.21 -6.06 9.49
N ARG A 177 10.28 -5.83 8.71
CA ARG A 177 10.22 -5.01 7.49
C ARG A 177 9.27 -5.61 6.48
N ASP A 178 9.51 -6.88 6.17
CA ASP A 178 8.78 -7.60 5.14
C ASP A 178 7.29 -7.70 5.52
N GLU A 179 6.99 -7.89 6.81
CA GLU A 179 5.62 -7.82 7.35
C GLU A 179 4.94 -6.47 7.11
N LEU A 180 5.58 -5.35 7.44
CA LEU A 180 5.00 -4.01 7.25
C LEU A 180 4.80 -3.69 5.77
N ILE A 181 5.76 -4.05 4.93
CA ILE A 181 5.68 -3.87 3.47
C ILE A 181 4.52 -4.71 2.92
N THR A 182 4.43 -5.99 3.29
CA THR A 182 3.33 -6.87 2.89
C THR A 182 1.98 -6.31 3.34
N THR A 183 1.92 -5.70 4.53
CA THR A 183 0.69 -5.08 5.05
C THR A 183 0.29 -3.85 4.22
N VAL A 184 1.24 -3.02 3.81
CA VAL A 184 0.97 -1.87 2.92
C VAL A 184 0.58 -2.35 1.52
N GLU A 185 1.22 -3.39 0.98
CA GLU A 185 0.87 -3.96 -0.34
C GLU A 185 -0.53 -4.58 -0.33
N THR A 186 -0.87 -5.36 0.69
CA THR A 186 -2.21 -5.91 0.87
C THR A 186 -3.26 -4.81 1.02
N ALA A 187 -2.94 -3.73 1.74
CA ALA A 187 -3.79 -2.55 1.81
C ALA A 187 -4.05 -1.92 0.44
N LEU A 188 -3.00 -1.72 -0.36
CA LEU A 188 -3.13 -1.18 -1.72
C LEU A 188 -3.95 -2.11 -2.61
N HIS A 189 -3.79 -3.42 -2.49
CA HIS A 189 -4.60 -4.40 -3.21
C HIS A 189 -6.08 -4.32 -2.81
N VAL A 190 -6.37 -4.19 -1.50
CA VAL A 190 -7.73 -4.04 -0.98
C VAL A 190 -8.36 -2.73 -1.45
N LEU A 191 -7.60 -1.64 -1.46
CA LEU A 191 -8.07 -0.33 -1.91
C LEU A 191 -8.25 -0.26 -3.43
N ASN A 192 -7.41 -0.94 -4.22
CA ASN A 192 -7.53 -1.00 -5.67
C ASN A 192 -8.39 -2.17 -6.17
N GLY A 193 -9.02 -2.92 -5.26
CA GLY A 193 -9.79 -4.11 -5.57
C GLY A 193 -11.10 -3.82 -6.32
N PRO A 194 -11.71 -4.86 -6.93
CA PRO A 194 -12.81 -4.70 -7.89
C PRO A 194 -14.12 -4.16 -7.28
N HIS A 195 -14.26 -4.14 -5.96
CA HIS A 195 -15.44 -3.57 -5.29
C HIS A 195 -15.47 -2.03 -5.30
N GLN A 196 -14.38 -1.35 -5.69
CA GLN A 196 -14.35 0.11 -5.88
C GLN A 196 -14.63 0.55 -7.34
N HIS A 197 -14.98 -0.39 -8.24
CA HIS A 197 -15.28 -0.08 -9.65
C HIS A 197 -16.53 0.80 -9.90
N THR A 198 -17.26 1.21 -8.86
CA THR A 198 -18.31 2.22 -9.01
C THR A 198 -17.72 3.61 -9.30
N ASP A 199 -16.50 3.91 -8.83
CA ASP A 199 -15.79 5.17 -9.11
C ASP A 199 -14.71 4.96 -10.18
N ARG A 200 -15.13 4.83 -11.43
CA ARG A 200 -14.22 4.69 -12.60
C ARG A 200 -13.24 5.86 -12.78
N ASN A 201 -13.47 6.98 -12.08
CA ASN A 201 -12.64 8.18 -12.05
C ASN A 201 -11.59 8.23 -10.93
N ARG A 202 -11.63 7.32 -9.95
CA ARG A 202 -10.58 7.28 -8.90
C ARG A 202 -9.38 6.52 -9.45
N GLY A 203 -8.29 7.25 -9.71
CA GLY A 203 -7.01 6.67 -10.13
C GLY A 203 -6.52 5.61 -9.14
N LYS A 204 -5.71 4.65 -9.63
CA LYS A 204 -5.12 3.61 -8.79
C LYS A 204 -4.30 4.25 -7.67
N ARG A 205 -4.52 3.82 -6.43
CA ARG A 205 -3.74 4.28 -5.28
C ARG A 205 -2.37 3.61 -5.29
N THR A 206 -1.30 4.41 -5.12
CA THR A 206 0.10 3.97 -5.07
C THR A 206 0.63 4.06 -3.63
N ALA A 207 1.71 3.34 -3.32
CA ALA A 207 2.41 3.40 -2.03
C ALA A 207 2.84 4.82 -1.63
N GLU A 208 3.05 5.73 -2.59
CA GLU A 208 3.41 7.13 -2.33
C GLU A 208 2.32 7.92 -1.60
N LEU A 209 1.06 7.49 -1.73
CA LEU A 209 -0.07 8.10 -1.01
C LEU A 209 -0.10 7.67 0.46
N PHE A 210 0.67 6.66 0.88
CA PHE A 210 0.73 6.26 2.27
C PHE A 210 1.41 7.34 3.11
N SER A 211 0.71 7.79 4.15
CA SER A 211 1.19 8.87 5.02
C SER A 211 1.77 8.32 6.32
N THR A 212 0.98 7.56 7.06
CA THR A 212 1.35 6.99 8.35
C THR A 212 0.54 5.72 8.63
N GLY A 213 1.14 4.81 9.38
CA GLY A 213 0.52 3.61 9.87
C GLY A 213 0.72 3.50 11.38
N ILE A 214 -0.26 2.91 12.06
CA ILE A 214 -0.20 2.61 13.48
C ILE A 214 -0.36 1.09 13.63
N THR A 215 0.44 0.47 14.48
CA THR A 215 0.40 -0.96 14.74
C THR A 215 0.36 -1.26 16.23
N ARG A 216 -0.39 -2.30 16.60
CA ARG A 216 -0.46 -2.82 17.96
C ARG A 216 -0.48 -4.33 17.94
N THR A 217 0.44 -4.95 18.67
CA THR A 217 0.59 -6.41 18.70
C THR A 217 0.10 -6.96 20.04
N GLU A 218 -1.02 -7.65 20.02
CA GLU A 218 -1.55 -8.39 21.17
C GLU A 218 -1.03 -9.83 21.09
N ARG A 219 -0.17 -10.22 22.04
CA ARG A 219 0.55 -11.52 22.01
C ARG A 219 -0.33 -12.76 21.87
N HIS A 220 -1.60 -12.65 22.26
CA HIS A 220 -2.55 -13.76 22.28
C HIS A 220 -3.65 -13.67 21.20
N ARG A 221 -3.75 -12.55 20.47
CA ARG A 221 -4.82 -12.33 19.47
C ARG A 221 -4.28 -12.02 18.08
N GLY A 222 -3.14 -11.36 17.99
CA GLY A 222 -2.52 -10.95 16.74
C GLY A 222 -2.21 -9.45 16.69
N THR A 223 -2.00 -8.96 15.49
CA THR A 223 -1.55 -7.58 15.24
C THR A 223 -2.62 -6.78 14.51
N THR A 224 -2.90 -5.60 15.02
CA THR A 224 -3.76 -4.61 14.36
C THR A 224 -2.91 -3.61 13.61
N TYR A 225 -3.36 -3.22 12.42
CA TYR A 225 -2.75 -2.19 11.60
C TYR A 225 -3.80 -1.19 11.17
N GLU A 226 -3.54 0.08 11.43
CA GLU A 226 -4.35 1.19 10.98
C GLU A 226 -3.52 2.04 10.04
N LEU A 227 -3.93 2.11 8.78
CA LEU A 227 -3.17 2.75 7.72
C LEU A 227 -3.92 3.96 7.21
N THR A 228 -3.23 5.08 7.10
CA THR A 228 -3.78 6.33 6.57
C THR A 228 -3.16 6.65 5.21
N PHE A 229 -3.99 6.69 4.18
CA PHE A 229 -3.61 7.08 2.82
C PHE A 229 -4.16 8.46 2.51
N LYS A 230 -3.37 9.28 1.81
CA LYS A 230 -3.83 10.55 1.25
C LYS A 230 -4.83 10.29 0.13
N GLY A 231 -5.91 11.07 0.13
CA GLY A 231 -6.95 11.04 -0.88
C GLY A 231 -6.62 11.92 -2.08
N SER A 232 -7.64 12.19 -2.89
CA SER A 232 -7.50 13.03 -4.08
C SER A 232 -7.40 14.51 -3.73
N SER A 233 -8.02 14.93 -2.63
CA SER A 233 -7.86 16.27 -2.08
C SER A 233 -6.86 16.25 -0.89
N PRO A 234 -6.17 17.36 -0.60
CA PRO A 234 -5.22 17.43 0.51
C PRO A 234 -5.85 17.22 1.89
N GLN A 235 -7.18 17.32 2.00
CA GLN A 235 -7.94 17.20 3.25
C GLN A 235 -8.75 15.88 3.32
N GLU A 236 -8.76 15.08 2.25
CA GLU A 236 -9.40 13.77 2.23
C GLU A 236 -8.35 12.71 2.53
N PHE A 237 -8.64 11.86 3.51
CA PHE A 237 -7.80 10.72 3.87
C PHE A 237 -8.62 9.44 3.76
N THR A 238 -7.97 8.35 3.36
CA THR A 238 -8.57 7.02 3.40
C THR A 238 -7.92 6.24 4.53
N GLN A 239 -8.70 5.91 5.54
CA GLN A 239 -8.28 5.12 6.69
C GLN A 239 -8.66 3.65 6.46
N LEU A 240 -7.69 2.76 6.58
CA LEU A 240 -7.89 1.32 6.41
C LEU A 240 -7.39 0.60 7.65
N VAL A 241 -8.28 -0.16 8.29
CA VAL A 241 -7.94 -1.01 9.42
C VAL A 241 -7.84 -2.45 8.93
N LEU A 242 -6.65 -3.02 9.10
CA LEU A 242 -6.31 -4.40 8.83
C LEU A 242 -6.02 -5.12 10.15
N PHE A 243 -6.42 -6.39 10.23
CA PHE A 243 -6.13 -7.24 11.37
C PHE A 243 -5.43 -8.50 10.89
N ARG A 244 -4.28 -8.78 11.48
CA ARG A 244 -3.48 -9.97 11.23
C ARG A 244 -3.57 -10.88 12.45
N PRO A 245 -4.42 -11.92 12.44
CA PRO A 245 -4.32 -12.99 13.42
C PRO A 245 -3.00 -13.76 13.23
N PHE A 246 -2.83 -14.92 13.84
CA PHE A 246 -1.68 -15.83 13.59
C PHE A 246 -1.69 -16.47 12.18
N GLY A 247 -2.11 -15.72 11.16
CA GLY A 247 -2.30 -16.15 9.78
C GLY A 247 -2.28 -14.97 8.81
N SER A 248 -3.14 -15.03 7.80
CA SER A 248 -3.24 -14.02 6.74
C SER A 248 -3.88 -12.72 7.23
N VAL A 249 -3.44 -11.58 6.66
CA VAL A 249 -3.99 -10.26 6.96
C VAL A 249 -5.42 -10.16 6.42
N MET A 250 -6.34 -9.62 7.23
CA MET A 250 -7.74 -9.44 6.88
C MET A 250 -8.14 -7.97 6.92
N LYS A 251 -9.04 -7.57 6.03
CA LYS A 251 -9.67 -6.24 6.05
C LYS A 251 -10.75 -6.20 7.13
N VAL A 252 -10.66 -5.23 8.03
CA VAL A 252 -11.69 -4.97 9.06
C VAL A 252 -12.58 -3.81 8.65
N ARG A 253 -11.98 -2.64 8.39
CA ARG A 253 -12.71 -1.38 8.18
C ARG A 253 -12.00 -0.56 7.11
N SER A 254 -12.78 0.16 6.29
CA SER A 254 -12.23 1.08 5.29
C SER A 254 -13.15 2.28 5.18
N GLU A 255 -12.63 3.45 5.49
CA GLU A 255 -13.39 4.69 5.53
C GLU A 255 -12.64 5.82 4.87
N ILE A 256 -13.41 6.76 4.33
CA ILE A 256 -12.89 7.99 3.76
C ILE A 256 -13.25 9.09 4.75
N VAL A 257 -12.23 9.71 5.31
CA VAL A 257 -12.32 10.76 6.32
C VAL A 257 -12.01 12.08 5.64
N ASP A 258 -13.01 12.94 5.52
CA ASP A 258 -12.82 14.31 5.07
C ASP A 258 -12.55 15.21 6.28
N THR A 259 -11.38 15.84 6.30
CA THR A 259 -10.96 16.78 7.34
C THR A 259 -11.24 18.23 6.97
N SER A 260 -11.94 18.49 5.85
CA SER A 260 -12.26 19.85 5.37
C SER A 260 -12.98 20.72 6.42
N ARG A 261 -13.81 20.09 7.28
CA ARG A 261 -14.62 20.76 8.30
C ARG A 261 -14.06 20.64 9.72
N THR A 262 -12.93 19.96 9.91
CA THR A 262 -12.35 19.73 11.23
C THR A 262 -11.52 20.94 11.65
N LEU A 263 -11.87 21.55 12.78
CA LEU A 263 -11.08 22.62 13.40
C LEU A 263 -10.04 22.02 14.33
N ILE A 264 -8.78 22.47 14.21
CA ILE A 264 -7.69 22.02 15.06
C ILE A 264 -7.49 23.05 16.16
N ASN A 265 -7.71 22.66 17.42
CA ASN A 265 -7.49 23.53 18.58
C ASN A 265 -6.14 23.20 19.23
N ILE A 266 -5.19 24.13 19.16
CA ILE A 266 -3.90 24.01 19.85
C ILE A 266 -3.99 24.79 21.16
N ILE A 267 -3.84 24.09 22.28
CA ILE A 267 -3.86 24.69 23.62
C ILE A 267 -2.41 24.73 24.14
N VAL A 268 -1.88 25.93 24.31
CA VAL A 268 -0.50 26.13 24.78
C VAL A 268 -0.51 26.68 26.21
N PRO A 269 -0.10 25.88 27.21
CA PRO A 269 0.14 26.40 28.55
C PRO A 269 1.44 27.22 28.55
N LEU A 270 1.37 28.49 28.95
CA LEU A 270 2.50 29.41 28.98
C LEU A 270 2.80 29.88 30.40
N SER A 271 4.05 29.71 30.85
CA SER A 271 4.53 30.26 32.13
C SER A 271 5.93 30.83 31.96
N LYS A 272 6.12 32.13 32.23
CA LYS A 272 7.40 32.87 32.31
C LYS A 272 8.37 32.75 31.10
N ARG A 273 8.02 32.07 30.01
CA ARG A 273 8.87 31.80 28.84
C ARG A 273 8.43 32.60 27.60
N LEU A 274 8.52 33.93 27.67
CA LEU A 274 8.08 34.79 26.58
C LEU A 274 8.89 34.64 25.29
N ASP A 275 10.20 34.47 25.37
CA ASP A 275 11.05 34.45 24.18
C ASP A 275 10.84 33.17 23.35
N ALA A 276 10.70 32.03 24.01
CA ALA A 276 10.32 30.78 23.36
C ALA A 276 8.90 30.87 22.75
N PHE A 277 7.99 31.58 23.43
CA PHE A 277 6.65 31.81 22.90
C PHE A 277 6.67 32.69 21.64
N ARG A 278 7.51 33.72 21.57
CA ARG A 278 7.69 34.53 20.36
C ARG A 278 8.17 33.69 19.18
N GLN A 279 9.14 32.80 19.41
CA GLN A 279 9.63 31.89 18.36
C GLN A 279 8.54 30.89 17.94
N PHE A 280 7.82 30.29 18.90
CA PHE A 280 6.70 29.39 18.63
C PHE A 280 5.65 30.08 17.76
N ILE A 281 5.28 31.30 18.10
CA ILE A 281 4.32 32.10 17.36
C ILE A 281 4.80 32.43 15.94
N GLY A 282 6.10 32.70 15.76
CA GLY A 282 6.70 32.86 14.43
C GLY A 282 6.49 31.61 13.57
N ASN A 283 6.81 30.44 14.11
CA ASN A 283 6.62 29.15 13.43
C ASN A 283 5.14 28.83 13.20
N PHE A 284 4.27 29.16 14.17
CA PHE A 284 2.82 28.97 14.06
C PHE A 284 2.23 29.80 12.92
N ARG A 285 2.75 31.01 12.69
CA ARG A 285 2.33 31.84 11.57
C ARG A 285 2.69 31.21 10.22
N GLU A 286 3.92 30.74 10.08
CA GLU A 286 4.41 30.16 8.82
C GLU A 286 3.75 28.82 8.51
N VAL A 287 3.60 27.96 9.51
CA VAL A 287 3.07 26.59 9.30
C VAL A 287 1.55 26.58 9.38
N CYS A 288 0.96 27.07 10.47
CA CYS A 288 -0.47 26.91 10.69
C CYS A 288 -1.27 27.95 9.90
N ILE A 289 -0.95 29.24 9.99
CA ILE A 289 -1.80 30.28 9.38
C ILE A 289 -1.67 30.30 7.84
N GLN A 290 -0.45 30.20 7.31
CA GLN A 290 -0.24 30.29 5.86
C GLN A 290 -0.67 29.01 5.13
N GLN A 291 -0.50 27.83 5.74
CA GLN A 291 -0.88 26.56 5.10
C GLN A 291 -2.30 26.13 5.44
N ASP A 292 -2.80 26.41 6.66
CA ASP A 292 -4.11 25.95 7.11
C ASP A 292 -4.85 26.94 8.02
N ARG A 293 -5.74 27.77 7.43
CA ARG A 293 -6.50 28.82 8.14
C ARG A 293 -7.52 28.30 9.19
N ARG A 294 -7.56 26.99 9.46
CA ARG A 294 -8.54 26.34 10.34
C ARG A 294 -7.99 25.98 11.72
N VAL A 295 -6.74 26.34 12.00
CA VAL A 295 -6.09 26.11 13.29
C VAL A 295 -6.38 27.26 14.26
N HIS A 296 -6.96 26.93 15.41
CA HIS A 296 -7.27 27.86 16.49
C HIS A 296 -6.23 27.70 17.61
N LEU A 297 -5.60 28.80 18.00
CA LEU A 297 -4.62 28.83 19.08
C LEU A 297 -5.24 29.42 20.35
N THR A 298 -5.27 28.62 21.42
CA THR A 298 -5.66 29.07 22.75
C THR A 298 -4.44 29.07 23.66
N VAL A 299 -4.08 30.24 24.19
CA VAL A 299 -2.94 30.37 25.11
C VAL A 299 -3.46 30.49 26.53
N VAL A 300 -3.12 29.51 27.36
CA VAL A 300 -3.47 29.51 28.79
C VAL A 300 -2.26 30.02 29.56
N TYR A 301 -2.33 31.27 30.02
CA TYR A 301 -1.23 31.90 30.73
C TYR A 301 -1.28 31.62 32.24
N PHE A 302 -0.20 31.07 32.79
CA PHE A 302 -0.04 30.77 34.20
C PHE A 302 0.88 31.81 34.86
N GLY A 303 0.26 32.85 35.44
CA GLY A 303 0.94 33.94 36.15
C GLY A 303 0.19 35.27 36.05
N ARG A 304 0.64 36.28 36.80
CA ARG A 304 0.12 37.67 36.71
C ARG A 304 1.10 38.61 36.03
N ASP A 305 2.38 38.29 36.09
CA ASP A 305 3.45 39.08 35.47
C ASP A 305 3.43 38.89 33.95
N LEU A 306 3.93 39.85 33.17
CA LEU A 306 4.16 39.71 31.72
C LEU A 306 2.95 39.42 30.80
N ILE A 307 1.72 39.27 31.34
CA ILE A 307 0.51 38.97 30.57
C ILE A 307 0.19 40.04 29.52
N ASN A 308 0.45 41.31 29.83
CA ASN A 308 0.24 42.42 28.90
C ASN A 308 1.17 42.32 27.68
N GLN A 309 2.39 41.81 27.87
CA GLN A 309 3.33 41.60 26.76
C GLN A 309 2.89 40.42 25.87
N VAL A 310 2.37 39.34 26.47
CA VAL A 310 1.78 38.22 25.70
C VAL A 310 0.60 38.69 24.87
N LYS A 311 -0.32 39.46 25.47
CA LYS A 311 -1.46 40.07 24.78
C LYS A 311 -1.01 40.95 23.62
N THR A 312 0.01 41.79 23.84
CA THR A 312 0.56 42.64 22.79
C THR A 312 1.10 41.83 21.61
N VAL A 313 1.83 40.74 21.87
CA VAL A 313 2.33 39.84 20.82
C VAL A 313 1.17 39.20 20.06
N LEU A 314 0.17 38.66 20.77
CA LEU A 314 -1.03 38.09 20.16
C LEU A 314 -1.78 39.12 19.29
N ASP A 315 -2.01 40.32 19.80
CA ASP A 315 -2.72 41.38 19.08
C ASP A 315 -1.94 41.89 17.86
N GLN A 316 -0.60 41.91 17.92
CA GLN A 316 0.23 42.22 16.76
C GLN A 316 0.06 41.20 15.63
N ILE A 317 -0.12 39.92 15.96
CA ILE A 317 -0.36 38.88 14.95
C ILE A 317 -1.78 38.99 14.44
N THR A 318 -2.77 39.08 15.32
CA THR A 318 -4.18 39.24 14.91
C THR A 318 -4.36 40.42 13.97
N ARG A 319 -3.73 41.57 14.26
CA ARG A 319 -3.76 42.74 13.36
C ARG A 319 -3.11 42.45 12.01
N LYS A 320 -1.94 41.80 11.99
CA LYS A 320 -1.25 41.40 10.77
C LYS A 320 -1.99 40.33 9.96
N LEU A 321 -2.92 39.59 10.57
CA LEU A 321 -3.78 38.61 9.91
C LEU A 321 -4.98 39.26 9.23
N VAL A 322 -5.56 40.29 9.87
CA VAL A 322 -6.69 41.05 9.31
C VAL A 322 -6.25 41.91 8.13
N SER A 323 -5.00 42.39 8.12
CA SER A 323 -4.45 43.20 7.03
C SER A 323 -3.83 42.37 5.89
N GLY A 324 -4.46 41.26 5.50
CA GLY A 324 -4.05 40.50 4.31
C GLY A 324 -4.04 41.38 3.05
N GLU A 325 -2.92 41.32 2.30
CA GLU A 325 -2.70 41.93 0.98
C GLU A 325 -2.55 43.47 0.92
N THR A 326 -1.31 43.94 0.99
CA THR A 326 -0.79 44.95 0.05
C THR A 326 0.72 44.91 0.06
N LEU A 327 1.31 43.87 -0.56
CA LEU A 327 2.64 43.94 -1.16
C LEU A 327 2.66 42.96 -2.34
N ALA A 328 1.91 43.29 -3.38
CA ALA A 328 2.39 43.13 -4.74
C ALA A 328 3.22 44.37 -5.07
N SER A 329 4.31 44.21 -5.83
CA SER A 329 5.35 45.22 -6.19
C SER A 329 6.26 45.58 -5.00
N GLU A 330 7.58 45.46 -5.05
CA GLU A 330 8.55 45.48 -6.17
C GLU A 330 9.62 44.38 -6.04
#